data_AF-A0A1G2FVY1-F1
#
_entry.id   AF-A0A1G2FVY1-F1
#
_cell.length_a   1.000
_cell.length_b   1.000
_cell.length_c   1.000
_cell.angle_alpha   90.00
_cell.angle_beta   90.00
_cell.angle_gamma   90.00
#
_symmetry.space_group_name_H-M   'P 1'
#
loop_
_entity.id
_entity.type
_entity.pdbx_description
1 polymer ?
#
loop_
_entity_poly.entity_id
_entity_poly.type
_entity_poly.pdbx_seq_one_letter_code
_entity_poly.pdbx_strand_id
1 'polypeptide(L)'
;MRSKKEVEAIVSAMGVFMAIISNLVELVKKLGGSIEMIYRLATPEGSETLEAIARIIVGGAAKVQSQFLKLISGAVSLTVDAVDGTEILADAKDMFLAGIDSDFINWGADEPGRSTAETSVDVYEMQKEKDATFSQMFGDLSSDVRRLCLTQHQIKNFVKKHRNWLRTEGYATFFLFESKGHFFVASVDVHSGGRLYVSVRLFGSAHVWDAELRRRLVVPKLA
;
A
#
# COMPACT_ATOMS: atom_id res chain seq x y z
N MET A 1 -13.71 -39.42 -19.38
CA MET A 1 -14.87 -38.50 -19.46
C MET A 1 -14.54 -37.30 -18.57
N ARG A 2 -14.23 -36.13 -19.14
CA ARG A 2 -13.86 -34.94 -18.34
C ARG A 2 -15.06 -34.50 -17.50
N SER A 3 -14.83 -34.06 -16.27
CA SER A 3 -15.92 -33.69 -15.36
C SER A 3 -16.56 -32.36 -15.80
N LYS A 4 -17.86 -32.16 -15.55
CA LYS A 4 -18.59 -30.94 -15.94
C LYS A 4 -17.91 -29.65 -15.43
N LYS A 5 -17.28 -29.70 -14.25
CA LYS A 5 -16.50 -28.60 -13.67
C LYS A 5 -15.23 -28.28 -14.45
N GLU A 6 -14.55 -29.29 -15.00
CA GLU A 6 -13.36 -29.07 -15.84
C GLU A 6 -13.75 -28.40 -17.16
N VAL A 7 -14.91 -28.76 -17.73
CA VAL A 7 -15.40 -28.14 -18.96
C VAL A 7 -15.77 -26.67 -18.75
N GLU A 8 -16.46 -26.33 -17.66
CA GLU A 8 -16.81 -24.94 -17.32
C GLU A 8 -15.56 -24.06 -17.05
N ALA A 9 -14.55 -24.60 -16.37
CA ALA A 9 -13.29 -23.89 -16.13
C ALA A 9 -12.52 -23.61 -17.43
N ILE A 10 -12.50 -24.57 -18.37
CA ILE A 10 -11.86 -24.41 -19.69
C ILE A 10 -12.59 -23.34 -20.51
N VAL A 11 -13.93 -23.34 -20.50
CA VAL A 11 -14.75 -22.36 -21.23
C VAL A 11 -14.55 -20.94 -20.65
N SER A 12 -14.46 -20.81 -19.33
CA SER A 12 -14.18 -19.52 -18.67
C SER A 12 -12.79 -18.98 -19.01
N ALA A 13 -11.76 -19.84 -19.01
CA ALA A 13 -10.40 -19.46 -19.38
C ALA A 13 -10.29 -19.02 -20.84
N MET A 14 -11.01 -19.69 -21.75
CA MET A 14 -11.07 -19.30 -23.16
C MET A 14 -11.73 -17.93 -23.36
N GLY A 15 -12.79 -17.62 -22.62
CA GLY A 15 -13.46 -16.31 -22.70
C GLY A 15 -12.53 -15.16 -22.33
N VAL A 16 -11.80 -15.31 -21.22
CA VAL A 16 -10.81 -14.31 -20.77
C VAL A 16 -9.66 -14.19 -21.77
N PHE A 17 -9.15 -15.32 -22.29
CA PHE A 17 -8.10 -15.33 -23.30
C PHE A 17 -8.50 -14.56 -24.57
N MET A 18 -9.71 -14.80 -25.09
CA MET A 18 -10.21 -14.12 -26.29
C MET A 18 -10.39 -12.62 -26.08
N ALA A 19 -10.82 -12.18 -24.89
CA ALA A 19 -10.92 -10.77 -24.55
C ALA A 19 -9.55 -10.08 -24.53
N ILE A 20 -8.54 -10.73 -23.93
CA ILE A 20 -7.16 -10.22 -23.89
C ILE A 20 -6.59 -10.10 -25.30
N ILE A 21 -6.73 -11.14 -26.12
CA ILE A 21 -6.22 -11.13 -27.50
C ILE A 21 -6.92 -10.06 -28.34
N SER A 22 -8.25 -9.90 -28.22
CA SER A 22 -8.99 -8.88 -28.95
C SER A 22 -8.49 -7.47 -28.62
N ASN A 23 -8.32 -7.15 -27.33
CA ASN A 23 -7.78 -5.86 -26.89
C ASN A 23 -6.33 -5.64 -27.37
N LEU A 24 -5.49 -6.67 -27.31
CA LEU A 24 -4.11 -6.59 -27.80
C LEU A 24 -4.08 -6.29 -29.31
N VAL A 25 -4.95 -6.94 -30.09
CA VAL A 25 -5.07 -6.72 -31.54
C VAL A 25 -5.46 -5.28 -31.85
N GLU A 26 -6.43 -4.72 -31.12
CA GLU A 26 -6.83 -3.32 -31.30
C GLU A 26 -5.71 -2.34 -30.97
N LEU A 27 -4.99 -2.56 -29.86
CA LEU A 27 -3.87 -1.71 -29.44
C LEU A 27 -2.71 -1.74 -30.44
N VAL A 28 -2.33 -2.92 -30.93
CA VAL A 28 -1.26 -3.06 -31.93
C VAL A 28 -1.64 -2.33 -33.22
N LYS A 29 -2.89 -2.47 -33.68
CA LYS A 29 -3.38 -1.73 -34.86
C LYS A 29 -3.34 -0.22 -34.65
N LYS A 30 -3.76 0.27 -33.48
CA LYS A 30 -3.74 1.70 -33.12
C LYS A 30 -2.32 2.29 -33.15
N LEU A 31 -1.32 1.48 -32.83
CA LEU A 31 0.09 1.87 -32.85
C LEU A 31 0.77 1.67 -34.22
N GLY A 32 0.01 1.32 -35.27
CA GLY A 32 0.52 1.11 -36.62
C GLY A 32 1.13 -0.27 -36.86
N GLY A 33 0.97 -1.21 -35.92
CA GLY A 33 1.43 -2.59 -36.06
C GLY A 33 0.45 -3.46 -36.85
N SER A 34 0.96 -4.55 -37.42
CA SER A 34 0.17 -5.53 -38.18
C SER A 34 -0.25 -6.73 -37.31
N ILE A 35 -1.26 -7.47 -37.76
CA ILE A 35 -1.68 -8.71 -37.07
C ILE A 35 -0.60 -9.80 -37.13
N GLU A 36 0.29 -9.76 -38.12
CA GLU A 36 1.43 -10.66 -38.24
C GLU A 36 2.40 -10.50 -37.06
N MET A 37 2.58 -9.29 -36.54
CA MET A 37 3.39 -9.05 -35.33
C MET A 37 2.81 -9.77 -34.11
N ILE A 38 1.49 -9.94 -34.05
CA ILE A 38 0.80 -10.66 -32.98
C ILE A 38 0.95 -12.17 -33.18
N TYR A 39 0.79 -12.67 -34.41
CA TYR A 39 1.01 -14.09 -34.69
C TYR A 39 2.45 -14.54 -34.42
N ARG A 40 3.43 -13.65 -34.61
CA ARG A 40 4.83 -13.93 -34.23
C ARG A 40 4.98 -14.19 -32.73
N LEU A 41 4.11 -13.70 -31.86
CA LEU A 41 4.14 -14.04 -30.42
C LEU A 41 3.90 -15.53 -30.15
N ALA A 42 3.23 -16.23 -31.06
CA ALA A 42 3.00 -17.67 -30.94
C ALA A 42 4.16 -18.53 -31.48
N THR A 43 5.21 -17.91 -32.04
CA THR A 43 6.38 -18.61 -32.56
C THR A 43 7.56 -18.52 -31.58
N PRO A 44 8.58 -19.39 -31.70
CA PRO A 44 9.78 -19.33 -30.86
C PRO A 44 10.48 -17.97 -30.90
N GLU A 45 10.51 -17.32 -32.07
CA GLU A 45 11.11 -15.99 -32.26
C GLU A 45 10.33 -14.90 -31.52
N GLY A 46 9.06 -15.14 -31.19
CA GLY A 46 8.24 -14.26 -30.37
C GLY A 46 8.49 -14.36 -28.87
N SER A 47 9.25 -15.36 -28.42
CA SER A 47 9.48 -15.63 -26.99
C SER A 47 10.14 -14.46 -26.26
N GLU A 48 11.11 -13.79 -26.88
CA GLU A 48 11.75 -12.60 -26.29
C GLU A 48 10.76 -11.42 -26.15
N THR A 49 9.85 -11.28 -27.12
CA THR A 49 8.81 -10.23 -27.08
C THR A 49 7.76 -10.57 -26.01
N LEU A 50 7.35 -11.83 -25.90
CA LEU A 50 6.47 -12.31 -24.85
C LEU A 50 7.09 -12.14 -23.47
N GLU A 51 8.39 -12.40 -23.32
CA GLU A 51 9.10 -12.18 -22.06
C GLU A 51 9.14 -10.69 -21.71
N ALA A 52 9.38 -9.82 -22.69
CA ALA A 52 9.32 -8.37 -22.48
C ALA A 52 7.91 -7.91 -22.06
N ILE A 53 6.86 -8.43 -22.72
CA ILE A 53 5.46 -8.17 -22.35
C ILE A 53 5.17 -8.70 -20.94
N ALA A 54 5.61 -9.90 -20.59
CA ALA A 54 5.44 -10.47 -19.26
C ALA A 54 6.14 -9.63 -18.20
N ARG A 55 7.37 -9.17 -18.46
CA ARG A 55 8.09 -8.22 -17.58
C ARG A 55 7.35 -6.88 -17.46
N ILE A 56 6.70 -6.40 -18.51
CA ILE A 56 5.86 -5.19 -18.47
C ILE A 56 4.54 -5.45 -17.73
N ILE A 57 3.95 -6.64 -17.79
CA ILE A 57 2.73 -6.97 -17.05
C ILE A 57 3.06 -7.12 -15.56
N VAL A 58 4.11 -7.87 -15.23
CA VAL A 58 4.63 -8.04 -13.87
C VAL A 58 5.10 -6.71 -13.31
N GLY A 59 5.84 -5.93 -14.10
CA GLY A 59 6.34 -4.61 -13.70
C GLY A 59 5.30 -3.49 -13.77
N GLY A 60 4.26 -3.65 -14.60
CA GLY A 60 3.16 -2.71 -14.85
C GLY A 60 2.04 -2.86 -13.82
N ALA A 61 1.83 -4.08 -13.30
CA ALA A 61 1.10 -4.28 -12.04
C ALA A 61 1.80 -3.53 -10.88
N ALA A 62 3.12 -3.34 -10.95
CA ALA A 62 3.89 -2.50 -10.03
C ALA A 62 4.09 -1.04 -10.50
N LYS A 63 3.63 -0.68 -11.72
CA LYS A 63 3.81 0.65 -12.37
C LYS A 63 2.50 1.20 -12.95
N VAL A 64 1.35 0.92 -12.35
CA VAL A 64 0.35 1.99 -12.28
C VAL A 64 1.02 3.01 -11.37
N GLN A 65 1.59 4.05 -11.98
CA GLN A 65 2.19 5.15 -11.25
C GLN A 65 1.11 5.62 -10.29
N SER A 66 1.31 5.35 -8.99
CA SER A 66 0.37 5.73 -7.95
C SER A 66 -0.01 7.18 -8.20
N GLN A 67 -1.30 7.47 -8.27
CA GLN A 67 -1.77 8.81 -8.61
C GLN A 67 -1.49 9.80 -7.47
N PHE A 68 -1.34 9.28 -6.26
CA PHE A 68 -1.25 10.09 -5.04
C PHE A 68 0.12 9.98 -4.36
N LEU A 69 0.88 8.91 -4.60
CA LEU A 69 2.05 8.57 -3.78
C LEU A 69 3.29 8.26 -4.63
N LYS A 70 4.45 8.59 -4.05
CA LYS A 70 5.76 8.24 -4.56
C LYS A 70 6.50 7.40 -3.54
N LEU A 71 7.03 6.25 -3.94
CA LEU A 71 7.91 5.45 -3.10
C LEU A 71 9.22 6.23 -2.86
N ILE A 72 9.52 6.54 -1.60
CA ILE A 72 10.74 7.27 -1.20
C ILE A 72 11.78 6.37 -0.54
N SER A 73 11.35 5.23 -0.01
CA SER A 73 12.23 4.22 0.59
C SER A 73 12.94 3.32 -0.42
N GLY A 74 12.66 3.41 -1.73
CA GLY A 74 12.94 2.35 -2.71
C GLY A 74 14.35 1.74 -2.77
N ALA A 75 15.41 2.46 -2.37
CA ALA A 75 16.79 1.92 -2.32
C ALA A 75 17.23 1.47 -0.91
N VAL A 76 16.41 1.72 0.11
CA VAL A 76 16.70 1.49 1.52
C VAL A 76 15.78 0.37 2.03
N SER A 77 16.37 -0.71 2.51
CA SER A 77 15.60 -1.76 3.17
C SER A 77 15.25 -1.31 4.59
N LEU A 78 13.95 -1.21 4.89
CA LEU A 78 13.44 -0.89 6.21
C LEU A 78 12.72 -2.10 6.79
N THR A 79 13.05 -2.45 8.03
CA THR A 79 12.40 -3.54 8.76
C THR A 79 11.89 -3.06 10.10
N VAL A 80 10.70 -3.53 10.46
CA VAL A 80 10.12 -3.45 11.80
C VAL A 80 10.38 -4.79 12.47
N ASP A 81 10.90 -4.77 13.70
CA ASP A 81 11.26 -5.99 14.41
C ASP A 81 10.03 -6.87 14.68
N ALA A 82 10.27 -8.15 14.97
CA ALA A 82 9.22 -9.02 15.50
C ALA A 82 8.68 -8.46 16.82
N VAL A 83 7.36 -8.50 17.00
CA VAL A 83 6.68 -8.00 18.20
C VAL A 83 5.65 -9.00 18.71
N ASP A 84 5.36 -8.98 20.00
CA ASP A 84 4.37 -9.85 20.64
C ASP A 84 2.92 -9.32 20.52
N GLY A 85 2.75 -8.08 20.06
CA GLY A 85 1.45 -7.42 19.88
C GLY A 85 0.83 -6.81 21.14
N THR A 86 1.49 -6.92 22.31
CA THR A 86 0.91 -6.48 23.60
C THR A 86 0.88 -4.97 23.78
N GLU A 87 1.77 -4.23 23.12
CA GLU A 87 1.84 -2.77 23.23
C GLU A 87 0.87 -2.04 22.30
N ILE A 88 0.24 -0.98 22.83
CA ILE A 88 -0.68 -0.11 22.09
C ILE A 88 -0.21 1.36 22.10
N LEU A 89 -0.71 2.16 21.15
CA LEU A 89 -0.37 3.58 21.02
C LEU A 89 -0.98 4.42 22.15
N ALA A 90 -2.19 4.06 22.62
CA ALA A 90 -2.90 4.77 23.68
C ALA A 90 -2.09 4.86 25.00
N ASP A 91 -1.24 3.87 25.27
CA ASP A 91 -0.44 3.77 26.50
C ASP A 91 1.00 4.27 26.35
N ALA A 92 1.42 4.65 25.14
CA ALA A 92 2.80 4.98 24.80
C ALA A 92 3.23 6.41 25.22
N LYS A 93 2.90 6.80 26.45
CA LYS A 93 3.12 8.16 27.01
C LYS A 93 4.60 8.52 27.14
N ASP A 94 5.47 7.52 27.23
CA ASP A 94 6.92 7.66 27.23
C ASP A 94 7.47 8.05 25.85
N MET A 95 6.77 7.65 24.78
CA MET A 95 7.16 7.92 23.39
C MET A 95 6.53 9.21 22.85
N PHE A 96 5.24 9.41 23.08
CA PHE A 96 4.46 10.53 22.54
C PHE A 96 4.32 11.67 23.56
N LEU A 97 5.47 12.28 23.88
CA LEU A 97 5.58 13.33 24.90
C LEU A 97 4.80 14.62 24.58
N ALA A 98 4.43 14.87 23.32
CA ALA A 98 3.58 16.01 22.97
C ALA A 98 2.08 15.70 23.14
N GLY A 99 1.73 14.44 23.35
CA GLY A 99 0.36 14.00 23.64
C GLY A 99 -0.06 12.78 22.83
N ILE A 100 -1.13 12.15 23.30
CA ILE A 100 -1.84 11.06 22.63
C ILE A 100 -3.29 11.47 22.57
N ASP A 101 -3.88 11.37 21.39
CA ASP A 101 -5.29 11.67 21.16
C ASP A 101 -6.20 10.72 21.96
N SER A 102 -7.18 11.28 22.66
CA SER A 102 -8.13 10.50 23.45
C SER A 102 -9.06 9.65 22.59
N ASP A 103 -9.15 9.96 21.29
CA ASP A 103 -9.98 9.19 20.35
C ASP A 103 -9.49 7.76 20.13
N PHE A 104 -8.25 7.42 20.51
CA PHE A 104 -7.82 6.02 20.58
C PHE A 104 -8.73 5.21 21.51
N ILE A 105 -9.10 5.78 22.65
CA ILE A 105 -9.98 5.13 23.63
C ILE A 105 -11.44 5.37 23.25
N ASN A 106 -11.82 6.61 22.91
CA ASN A 106 -13.22 6.95 22.64
C ASN A 106 -13.82 6.14 21.48
N TRP A 107 -13.00 5.76 20.49
CA TRP A 107 -13.44 4.96 19.34
C TRP A 107 -13.04 3.48 19.43
N GLY A 108 -12.46 3.05 20.55
CA GLY A 108 -12.03 1.66 20.74
C GLY A 108 -10.91 1.22 19.80
N ALA A 109 -10.05 2.15 19.39
CA ALA A 109 -8.84 1.91 18.60
C ALA A 109 -7.62 1.54 19.47
N ASP A 110 -7.86 1.06 20.69
CA ASP A 110 -6.91 0.78 21.75
C ASP A 110 -6.73 -0.72 22.02
N GLU A 111 -7.13 -1.58 21.09
CA GLU A 111 -6.98 -3.04 21.23
C GLU A 111 -5.52 -3.48 20.98
N PRO A 112 -4.96 -4.35 21.85
CA PRO A 112 -3.70 -5.03 21.57
C PRO A 112 -3.75 -5.80 20.24
N GLY A 113 -2.62 -5.83 19.54
CA GLY A 113 -2.49 -6.55 18.28
C GLY A 113 -2.12 -8.03 18.49
N ARG A 114 -2.07 -8.77 17.39
CA ARG A 114 -1.44 -10.09 17.35
C ARG A 114 0.09 -9.97 17.33
N SER A 115 0.79 -11.02 17.75
CA SER A 115 2.23 -11.15 17.51
C SER A 115 2.53 -11.16 16.01
N THR A 116 3.63 -10.55 15.60
CA THR A 116 4.09 -10.52 14.20
C THR A 116 5.57 -10.84 14.12
N ALA A 117 5.98 -11.48 13.02
CA ALA A 117 7.38 -11.65 12.69
C ALA A 117 8.00 -10.31 12.24
N GLU A 118 9.33 -10.29 12.09
CA GLU A 118 10.00 -9.16 11.43
C GLU A 118 9.34 -8.87 10.09
N THR A 119 9.03 -7.61 9.85
CA THR A 119 8.24 -7.18 8.69
C THR A 119 9.01 -6.11 7.92
N SER A 120 9.26 -6.35 6.64
CA SER A 120 9.76 -5.30 5.75
C SER A 120 8.67 -4.27 5.48
N VAL A 121 9.04 -2.99 5.48
CA VAL A 121 8.10 -1.88 5.25
C VAL A 121 8.62 -0.95 4.17
N ASP A 122 7.68 -0.34 3.45
CA ASP A 122 7.95 0.71 2.48
C ASP A 122 7.36 2.03 2.98
N VAL A 123 8.12 3.10 2.77
CA VAL A 123 7.69 4.48 3.01
C VAL A 123 7.39 5.17 1.69
N TYR A 124 6.17 5.69 1.60
CA TYR A 124 5.65 6.48 0.51
C TYR A 124 5.46 7.92 0.96
N GLU A 125 5.48 8.85 0.02
CA GLU A 125 5.20 10.26 0.26
C GLU A 125 4.14 10.73 -0.74
N MET A 126 3.21 11.57 -0.27
CA MET A 126 2.23 12.20 -1.14
C MET A 126 2.93 13.03 -2.22
N GLN A 127 2.48 12.84 -3.45
CA GLN A 127 2.84 13.67 -4.59
C GLN A 127 2.19 15.06 -4.43
N LYS A 128 2.84 16.09 -4.96
CA LYS A 128 2.42 17.49 -4.76
C LYS A 128 1.19 17.86 -5.57
N GLU A 129 0.89 17.08 -6.60
CA GLU A 129 -0.04 17.46 -7.65
C GLU A 129 -1.50 17.13 -7.33
N LYS A 130 -1.77 16.33 -6.28
CA LYS A 130 -3.12 15.80 -6.05
C LYS A 130 -3.44 15.53 -4.59
N ASP A 131 -4.41 16.28 -4.07
CA ASP A 131 -5.00 16.03 -2.75
C ASP A 131 -5.66 14.66 -2.68
N ALA A 132 -5.71 14.08 -1.49
CA ALA A 132 -6.22 12.73 -1.31
C ALA A 132 -6.88 12.49 0.06
N THR A 133 -7.90 11.65 0.09
CA THR A 133 -8.40 11.03 1.32
C THR A 133 -7.53 9.84 1.73
N PHE A 134 -7.70 9.33 2.95
CA PHE A 134 -7.06 8.08 3.34
C PHE A 134 -7.42 6.91 2.42
N SER A 135 -8.71 6.77 2.08
CA SER A 135 -9.17 5.71 1.20
C SER A 135 -8.54 5.77 -0.19
N GLN A 136 -8.33 6.97 -0.73
CA GLN A 136 -7.62 7.16 -1.99
C GLN A 136 -6.15 6.78 -1.88
N MET A 137 -5.44 7.26 -0.85
CA MET A 137 -4.00 6.98 -0.71
C MET A 137 -3.70 5.50 -0.49
N PHE A 138 -4.34 4.87 0.50
CA PHE A 138 -4.09 3.45 0.77
C PHE A 138 -4.71 2.54 -0.30
N GLY A 139 -5.86 2.91 -0.86
CA GLY A 139 -6.51 2.15 -1.94
C GLY A 139 -5.70 2.15 -3.25
N ASP A 140 -4.88 3.17 -3.48
CA ASP A 140 -3.96 3.25 -4.62
C ASP A 140 -2.76 2.31 -4.48
N LEU A 141 -2.45 1.85 -3.25
CA LEU A 141 -1.39 0.85 -2.99
C LEU A 141 -1.91 -0.59 -3.03
N SER A 142 -3.16 -0.83 -2.62
CA SER A 142 -3.78 -2.16 -2.63
C SER A 142 -5.30 -2.06 -2.58
N SER A 143 -5.99 -2.89 -3.36
CA SER A 143 -7.44 -3.07 -3.26
C SER A 143 -7.86 -3.80 -1.98
N ASP A 144 -6.95 -4.60 -1.40
CA ASP A 144 -7.11 -5.20 -0.07
C ASP A 144 -6.31 -4.38 0.95
N VAL A 145 -6.98 -3.43 1.60
CA VAL A 145 -6.38 -2.52 2.58
C VAL A 145 -5.93 -3.22 3.87
N ARG A 146 -6.46 -4.42 4.16
CA ARG A 146 -6.05 -5.20 5.32
C ARG A 146 -4.59 -5.64 5.22
N ARG A 147 -4.08 -5.87 4.00
CA ARG A 147 -2.66 -6.17 3.75
C ARG A 147 -1.72 -5.00 4.02
N LEU A 148 -2.26 -3.78 4.10
CA LEU A 148 -1.49 -2.56 4.39
C LEU A 148 -1.44 -2.24 5.90
N CYS A 149 -2.14 -3.01 6.73
CA CYS A 149 -2.23 -2.75 8.16
C CYS A 149 -0.97 -3.19 8.91
N LEU A 150 -0.46 -2.31 9.75
CA LEU A 150 0.52 -2.61 10.79
C LEU A 150 -0.22 -2.80 12.13
N THR A 151 0.36 -3.56 13.06
CA THR A 151 -0.11 -3.55 14.46
C THR A 151 0.34 -2.27 15.17
N GLN A 152 -0.37 -1.86 16.22
CA GLN A 152 0.04 -0.71 17.05
C GLN A 152 1.46 -0.87 17.60
N HIS A 153 1.82 -2.08 18.05
CA HIS A 153 3.16 -2.41 18.51
C HIS A 153 4.20 -2.25 17.38
N GLN A 154 3.91 -2.69 16.15
CA GLN A 154 4.79 -2.43 14.99
C GLN A 154 4.95 -0.94 14.69
N ILE A 155 3.88 -0.14 14.82
CA ILE A 155 3.94 1.31 14.64
C ILE A 155 4.88 1.94 15.67
N LYS A 156 4.76 1.57 16.96
CA LYS A 156 5.70 2.00 18.01
C LYS A 156 7.14 1.64 17.68
N ASN A 157 7.38 0.40 17.26
CA ASN A 157 8.72 -0.06 16.90
C ASN A 157 9.27 0.75 15.71
N PHE A 158 8.48 1.00 14.66
CA PHE A 158 8.87 1.84 13.54
C PHE A 158 9.22 3.26 13.98
N VAL A 159 8.36 3.92 14.76
CA VAL A 159 8.57 5.30 15.24
C VAL A 159 9.87 5.41 16.05
N LYS A 160 10.19 4.38 16.86
CA LYS A 160 11.42 4.30 17.66
C LYS A 160 12.66 4.08 16.78
N LYS A 161 12.61 3.10 15.87
CA LYS A 161 13.75 2.63 15.08
C LYS A 161 14.07 3.51 13.88
N HIS A 162 13.04 4.03 13.21
CA HIS A 162 13.13 4.73 11.91
C HIS A 162 12.70 6.19 12.03
N ARG A 163 13.05 6.87 13.13
CA ARG A 163 12.62 8.26 13.40
C ARG A 163 12.91 9.24 12.26
N ASN A 164 14.02 9.06 11.54
CA ASN A 164 14.40 9.91 10.41
C ASN A 164 13.48 9.76 9.18
N TRP A 165 12.69 8.69 9.12
CA TRP A 165 11.69 8.48 8.06
C TRP A 165 10.36 9.14 8.38
N LEU A 166 10.13 9.56 9.63
CA LEU A 166 8.97 10.36 9.97
C LEU A 166 9.02 11.70 9.24
N ARG A 167 7.86 12.14 8.78
CA ARG A 167 7.70 13.49 8.24
C ARG A 167 7.89 14.50 9.36
N THR A 168 8.78 15.46 9.12
CA THR A 168 9.06 16.59 10.01
C THR A 168 8.26 17.83 9.61
N GLU A 169 8.45 18.93 10.33
CA GLU A 169 7.84 20.25 10.04
C GLU A 169 6.33 20.31 10.32
N GLY A 170 5.86 19.51 11.29
CA GLY A 170 4.46 19.53 11.72
C GLY A 170 3.50 18.82 10.76
N TYR A 171 4.00 17.95 9.89
CA TYR A 171 3.19 17.13 9.01
C TYR A 171 3.24 15.66 9.40
N ALA A 172 2.09 15.00 9.35
CA ALA A 172 1.93 13.64 9.84
C ALA A 172 2.61 12.59 8.95
N THR A 173 3.06 11.51 9.61
CA THR A 173 3.27 10.20 9.01
C THR A 173 2.10 9.29 9.36
N PHE A 174 1.51 8.67 8.35
CA PHE A 174 0.31 7.86 8.46
C PHE A 174 0.63 6.38 8.51
N PHE A 175 -0.06 5.68 9.41
CA PHE A 175 0.00 4.24 9.58
C PHE A 175 -1.41 3.69 9.62
N LEU A 176 -1.74 2.80 8.68
CA LEU A 176 -3.02 2.09 8.72
C LEU A 176 -2.93 0.94 9.71
N PHE A 177 -3.96 0.76 10.53
CA PHE A 177 -4.09 -0.37 11.43
C PHE A 177 -5.56 -0.79 11.57
N GLU A 178 -5.76 -2.00 12.09
CA GLU A 178 -7.07 -2.56 12.40
C GLU A 178 -7.22 -2.72 13.92
N SER A 179 -8.40 -2.37 14.43
CA SER A 179 -8.79 -2.59 15.83
C SER A 179 -10.28 -2.92 15.86
N LYS A 180 -10.68 -3.99 16.56
CA LYS A 180 -12.09 -4.43 16.70
C LYS A 180 -12.84 -4.57 15.36
N GLY A 181 -12.15 -5.00 14.30
CA GLY A 181 -12.73 -5.15 12.96
C GLY A 181 -12.93 -3.84 12.17
N HIS A 182 -12.47 -2.71 12.71
CA HIS A 182 -12.50 -1.40 12.04
C HIS A 182 -11.10 -0.95 11.63
N PHE A 183 -11.02 -0.20 10.54
CA PHE A 183 -9.77 0.37 10.04
C PHE A 183 -9.59 1.81 10.53
N PHE A 184 -8.40 2.08 11.05
CA PHE A 184 -8.00 3.37 11.59
C PHE A 184 -6.66 3.80 10.98
N VAL A 185 -6.43 5.11 10.94
CA VAL A 185 -5.15 5.69 10.56
C VAL A 185 -4.57 6.43 11.75
N ALA A 186 -3.43 5.98 12.23
CA ALA A 186 -2.62 6.71 13.19
C ALA A 186 -1.81 7.78 12.45
N SER A 187 -1.89 9.02 12.91
CA SER A 187 -1.15 10.16 12.39
C SER A 187 -0.09 10.55 13.43
N VAL A 188 1.18 10.33 13.10
CA VAL A 188 2.32 10.66 13.96
C VAL A 188 2.94 11.97 13.50
N ASP A 189 2.89 12.99 14.35
CA ASP A 189 3.40 14.33 14.10
C ASP A 189 4.70 14.58 14.88
N VAL A 190 5.69 15.18 14.20
CA VAL A 190 6.94 15.63 14.83
C VAL A 190 6.87 17.14 15.07
N HIS A 191 6.68 17.53 16.32
CA HIS A 191 6.60 18.93 16.75
C HIS A 191 8.00 19.56 16.93
N SER A 192 8.02 20.87 17.21
CA SER A 192 9.21 21.60 17.60
C SER A 192 9.92 20.93 18.80
N GLY A 193 11.26 20.88 18.73
CA GLY A 193 12.09 20.13 19.68
C GLY A 193 12.05 18.61 19.50
N GLY A 194 11.46 18.12 18.41
CA GLY A 194 11.42 16.70 18.07
C GLY A 194 10.42 15.88 18.89
N ARG A 195 9.55 16.50 19.69
CA ARG A 195 8.53 15.80 20.47
C ARG A 195 7.47 15.19 19.55
N LEU A 196 6.99 14.01 19.89
CA LEU A 196 6.02 13.27 19.09
C LEU A 196 4.62 13.41 19.66
N TYR A 197 3.65 13.65 18.78
CA TYR A 197 2.23 13.54 19.04
C TYR A 197 1.66 12.43 18.16
N VAL A 198 0.65 11.71 18.65
CA VAL A 198 -0.09 10.75 17.83
C VAL A 198 -1.59 10.98 17.95
N SER A 199 -2.26 11.07 16.81
CA SER A 199 -3.72 11.09 16.69
C SER A 199 -4.26 9.93 15.89
N VAL A 200 -5.56 9.70 15.99
CA VAL A 200 -6.24 8.63 15.26
C VAL A 200 -7.42 9.18 14.48
N ARG A 201 -7.64 8.65 13.28
CA ARG A 201 -8.81 8.92 12.45
C ARG A 201 -9.39 7.61 11.91
N LEU A 202 -10.70 7.56 11.74
CA LEU A 202 -11.33 6.47 10.98
C LEU A 202 -10.81 6.48 9.54
N PHE A 203 -10.51 5.30 9.00
CA PHE A 203 -10.04 5.15 7.62
C PHE A 203 -11.03 5.72 6.58
N GLY A 204 -12.33 5.55 6.84
CA GLY A 204 -13.41 6.07 6.01
C GLY A 204 -13.66 7.58 6.14
N SER A 205 -12.83 8.32 6.89
CA SER A 205 -12.97 9.77 7.01
C SER A 205 -12.88 10.44 5.63
N ALA A 206 -13.86 11.30 5.33
CA ALA A 206 -13.90 12.10 4.10
C ALA A 206 -12.94 13.30 4.13
N HIS A 207 -12.09 13.42 5.16
CA HIS A 207 -11.11 14.49 5.24
C HIS A 207 -10.09 14.37 4.09
N VAL A 208 -9.94 15.47 3.35
CA VAL A 208 -9.02 15.58 2.22
C VAL A 208 -7.72 16.20 2.71
N TRP A 209 -6.62 15.51 2.44
CA TRP A 209 -5.29 15.94 2.83
C TRP A 209 -4.61 16.71 1.70
N ASP A 210 -4.14 17.91 2.04
CA ASP A 210 -3.38 18.78 1.14
C ASP A 210 -2.06 18.13 0.72
N ALA A 211 -1.87 18.01 -0.59
CA ALA A 211 -0.72 17.45 -1.27
C ALA A 211 0.60 18.22 -1.06
N GLU A 212 0.53 19.55 -0.90
CA GLU A 212 1.73 20.38 -0.68
C GLU A 212 2.44 20.03 0.63
N LEU A 213 1.70 19.44 1.58
CA LEU A 213 2.23 19.04 2.88
C LEU A 213 3.02 17.72 2.81
N ARG A 214 2.96 17.00 1.69
CA ARG A 214 3.77 15.81 1.38
C ARG A 214 3.82 14.82 2.55
N ARG A 215 2.65 14.45 3.05
CA ARG A 215 2.53 13.50 4.16
C ARG A 215 3.08 12.15 3.74
N ARG A 216 3.61 11.41 4.70
CA ARG A 216 4.21 10.10 4.45
C ARG A 216 3.29 8.99 4.90
N LEU A 217 3.35 7.86 4.21
CA LEU A 217 2.66 6.63 4.57
C LEU A 217 3.69 5.55 4.79
N VAL A 218 3.49 4.73 5.83
CA VAL A 218 4.29 3.53 6.06
C VAL A 218 3.38 2.32 5.96
N VAL A 219 3.74 1.39 5.09
CA VAL A 219 2.98 0.16 4.85
C VAL A 219 3.90 -1.06 4.86
N PRO A 220 3.40 -2.26 5.21
CA PRO A 220 4.11 -3.49 4.96
C PRO A 220 4.44 -3.62 3.47
N LYS A 221 5.64 -4.13 3.17
CA LYS A 221 6.01 -4.47 1.81
C LYS A 221 5.18 -5.65 1.34
N LEU A 222 4.41 -5.46 0.28
CA LEU A 222 3.57 -6.52 -0.29
C LEU A 222 4.47 -7.49 -1.06
N ALA A 223 4.48 -8.75 -0.61
CA ALA A 223 5.08 -9.87 -1.33
C ALA A 223 4.23 -10.26 -2.56
#